data_AF-A0A2Z6MXS9-F1
#
_entry.id   AF-A0A2Z6MXS9-F1
#
_cell.length_a   1.000
_cell.length_b   1.000
_cell.length_c   1.000
_cell.angle_alpha   90.00
_cell.angle_beta   90.00
_cell.angle_gamma   90.00
#
_symmetry.space_group_name_H-M   'P 1'
#
loop_
_entity.id
_entity.type
_entity.pdbx_description
1 polymer ?
#
loop_
_entity_poly.entity_id
_entity_poly.type
_entity_poly.pdbx_seq_one_letter_code
_entity_poly.pdbx_strand_id
1 'polypeptide(L)'
;MKINTMLLVVFLLVTLIFPIFSIEDHARDLLEATTEMQRANYFTFVMLIKMSPPDTRLEGNVTFLMPNDRMLANVTLQEGFVSDFLLRHSIPSPLLFDTLKQFPSGTIVPSLLSNCMLRIYNNGRKNFVVNNVRVISPNICVFGSSIRCHGIDGVLSKTCTSWDNYSVPIPPSPCPNNNTSTYCKASPPISSPSFPLSPPTPTEDNLNPPTWTSSEPTIANVEPHKSESFRWIFNETSMIFVVCLMLSFV
;
A
#
# COMPACT_ATOMS: atom_id res chain seq x y z
N MET A 1 6.09 8.06 -50.95
CA MET A 1 5.99 6.64 -50.52
C MET A 1 7.10 6.22 -49.55
N LYS A 2 8.38 6.57 -49.77
CA LYS A 2 9.50 6.19 -48.87
C LYS A 2 9.42 6.72 -47.43
N ILE A 3 8.99 7.97 -47.22
CA ILE A 3 8.93 8.60 -45.88
C ILE A 3 7.87 7.93 -45.00
N ASN A 4 6.66 7.73 -45.50
CA ASN A 4 5.59 7.04 -44.75
C ASN A 4 5.95 5.60 -44.40
N THR A 5 6.69 4.91 -45.27
CA THR A 5 7.22 3.57 -44.98
C THR A 5 8.28 3.60 -43.88
N MET A 6 9.20 4.57 -43.89
CA MET A 6 10.20 4.72 -42.82
C MET A 6 9.57 5.08 -41.47
N LEU A 7 8.58 5.99 -41.46
CA LEU A 7 7.84 6.38 -40.25
C LEU A 7 7.05 5.20 -39.66
N LEU A 8 6.44 4.38 -40.51
CA LEU A 8 5.77 3.15 -40.11
C LEU A 8 6.76 2.10 -39.55
N VAL A 9 7.94 1.95 -40.15
CA VAL A 9 8.99 1.06 -39.64
C VAL A 9 9.51 1.54 -38.28
N VAL A 10 9.74 2.84 -38.10
CA VAL A 10 10.15 3.42 -36.81
C VAL A 10 9.05 3.24 -35.75
N PHE A 11 7.78 3.48 -36.10
CA PHE A 11 6.65 3.28 -35.19
C PHE A 11 6.51 1.80 -34.78
N LEU A 12 6.69 0.86 -35.71
CA LEU A 12 6.69 -0.58 -35.42
C LEU A 12 7.88 -0.98 -34.54
N LEU A 13 9.08 -0.44 -34.79
CA LEU A 13 10.24 -0.68 -33.93
C LEU A 13 10.02 -0.16 -32.51
N VAL A 14 9.49 1.06 -32.40
CA VAL A 14 9.08 1.69 -31.14
C VAL A 14 8.12 0.77 -30.38
N THR A 15 6.99 0.38 -30.96
CA THR A 15 5.98 -0.46 -30.28
C THR A 15 6.50 -1.84 -29.89
N LEU A 16 7.43 -2.42 -30.65
CA LEU A 16 8.05 -3.72 -30.32
C LEU A 16 9.05 -3.64 -29.17
N ILE A 17 9.71 -2.49 -28.99
CA ILE A 17 10.82 -2.33 -28.03
C ILE A 17 10.33 -1.85 -26.65
N PHE A 18 9.29 -1.01 -26.59
CA PHE A 18 8.73 -0.52 -25.32
C PHE A 18 8.36 -1.59 -24.28
N PRO A 19 7.67 -2.70 -24.62
CA PRO A 19 7.29 -3.70 -23.62
C PRO A 19 8.51 -4.41 -23.01
N ILE A 20 9.59 -4.58 -23.77
CA ILE A 20 10.80 -5.29 -23.31
C ILE A 20 11.50 -4.47 -22.22
N PHE A 21 11.67 -3.17 -22.43
CA PHE A 21 12.27 -2.28 -21.43
C PHE A 21 11.43 -2.20 -20.15
N SER A 22 10.10 -2.19 -20.27
CA SER A 22 9.21 -2.16 -19.11
C SER A 22 9.33 -3.42 -18.25
N ILE A 23 9.46 -4.59 -18.87
CA ILE A 23 9.60 -5.88 -18.15
C ILE A 23 10.91 -5.93 -17.38
N GLU A 24 12.01 -5.50 -17.99
CA GLU A 24 13.31 -5.47 -17.31
C GLU A 24 13.31 -4.50 -16.12
N ASP A 25 12.69 -3.33 -16.28
CA ASP A 25 12.56 -2.32 -15.23
C ASP A 25 11.69 -2.83 -14.06
N HIS A 26 10.56 -3.47 -14.36
CA HIS A 26 9.68 -4.09 -13.36
C HIS A 26 10.37 -5.23 -12.58
N ALA A 27 11.13 -6.08 -13.25
CA ALA A 27 11.88 -7.14 -12.58
C ALA A 27 12.94 -6.58 -11.62
N ARG A 28 13.61 -5.48 -12.00
CA ARG A 28 14.57 -4.78 -11.13
C ARG A 28 13.86 -4.12 -9.96
N ASP A 29 12.76 -3.41 -10.20
CA ASP A 29 11.95 -2.78 -9.16
C ASP A 29 11.42 -3.81 -8.15
N LEU A 30 11.00 -5.00 -8.59
CA LEU A 30 10.57 -6.08 -7.70
C LEU A 30 11.73 -6.63 -6.86
N LEU A 31 12.92 -6.76 -7.45
CA LEU A 31 14.12 -7.17 -6.71
C LEU A 31 14.49 -6.14 -5.63
N GLU A 32 14.47 -4.85 -5.96
CA GLU A 32 14.73 -3.77 -5.01
C GLU A 32 13.69 -3.74 -3.90
N ALA A 33 12.40 -3.77 -4.27
CA ALA A 33 11.29 -3.75 -3.33
C ALA A 33 11.35 -4.95 -2.37
N THR A 34 11.56 -6.17 -2.87
CA THR A 34 11.69 -7.36 -1.99
C THR A 34 12.89 -7.27 -1.06
N THR A 35 13.99 -6.63 -1.50
CA THR A 35 15.15 -6.37 -0.64
C THR A 35 14.80 -5.36 0.48
N GLU A 36 14.08 -4.28 0.16
CA GLU A 36 13.60 -3.31 1.15
C GLU A 36 12.62 -3.93 2.16
N MET A 37 11.69 -4.75 1.68
CA MET A 37 10.74 -5.51 2.51
C MET A 37 11.46 -6.42 3.51
N GLN A 38 12.49 -7.14 3.06
CA GLN A 38 13.30 -8.00 3.94
C GLN A 38 14.06 -7.20 4.99
N ARG A 39 14.68 -6.07 4.62
CA ARG A 39 15.35 -5.17 5.59
C ARG A 39 14.38 -4.62 6.64
N ALA A 40 13.10 -4.47 6.28
CA ALA A 40 12.04 -4.03 7.18
C ALA A 40 11.35 -5.17 7.97
N ASN A 41 11.86 -6.41 7.91
CA ASN A 41 11.32 -7.59 8.58
C ASN A 41 9.93 -8.07 8.09
N TYR A 42 9.67 -7.99 6.78
CA TYR A 42 8.47 -8.55 6.13
C TYR A 42 8.82 -9.82 5.33
N PHE A 43 9.51 -10.77 5.97
CA PHE A 43 10.09 -11.95 5.29
C PHE A 43 9.00 -12.87 4.74
N THR A 44 7.92 -13.07 5.48
CA THR A 44 6.83 -13.98 5.09
C THR A 44 6.08 -13.43 3.89
N PHE A 45 5.86 -12.11 3.83
CA PHE A 45 5.23 -11.49 2.66
C PHE A 45 6.09 -11.65 1.39
N VAL A 46 7.41 -11.45 1.51
CA VAL A 46 8.36 -11.69 0.41
C VAL A 46 8.38 -13.15 0.00
N MET A 47 8.27 -14.07 0.94
CA MET A 47 8.16 -15.50 0.66
C MET A 47 6.90 -15.81 -0.14
N LEU A 48 5.76 -15.21 0.19
CA LEU A 48 4.51 -15.38 -0.57
C LEU A 48 4.65 -14.87 -2.00
N ILE A 49 5.29 -13.71 -2.22
CA ILE A 49 5.60 -13.19 -3.58
C ILE A 49 6.42 -14.22 -4.38
N LYS A 50 7.48 -14.78 -3.78
CA LYS A 50 8.36 -15.75 -4.46
C LYS A 50 7.72 -17.10 -4.71
N MET A 51 6.73 -17.49 -3.90
CA MET A 51 5.98 -18.74 -4.04
C MET A 51 4.78 -18.62 -4.96
N SER A 52 4.30 -17.41 -5.26
CA SER A 52 3.19 -17.23 -6.19
C SER A 52 3.64 -17.53 -7.62
N PRO A 53 2.77 -18.13 -8.46
CA PRO A 53 2.97 -18.17 -9.90
C PRO A 53 3.29 -16.76 -10.44
N PRO A 54 4.15 -16.62 -11.46
CA PRO A 54 4.44 -15.32 -12.06
C PRO A 54 3.16 -14.59 -12.47
N ASP A 55 3.01 -13.37 -11.99
CA ASP A 55 1.89 -12.49 -12.29
C ASP A 55 2.43 -11.08 -12.53
N THR A 56 2.42 -10.64 -13.79
CA THR A 56 2.95 -9.34 -14.23
C THR A 56 2.29 -8.16 -13.52
N ARG A 57 1.11 -8.35 -12.93
CA ARG A 57 0.40 -7.33 -12.15
C ARG A 57 1.05 -7.06 -10.79
N LEU A 58 1.83 -8.00 -10.27
CA LEU A 58 2.59 -7.88 -9.03
C LEU A 58 4.02 -7.36 -9.27
N GLU A 59 4.46 -7.33 -10.53
CA GLU A 59 5.84 -6.97 -10.91
C GLU A 59 6.01 -5.47 -11.15
N GLY A 60 4.92 -4.71 -11.29
CA GLY A 60 5.02 -3.27 -11.55
C GLY A 60 3.71 -2.50 -11.35
N ASN A 61 3.85 -1.19 -11.14
CA ASN A 61 2.77 -0.23 -10.93
C ASN A 61 1.81 -0.63 -9.80
N VAL A 62 2.38 -1.05 -8.66
CA VAL A 62 1.64 -1.64 -7.54
C VAL A 62 2.06 -1.04 -6.20
N THR A 63 1.09 -0.94 -5.27
CA THR A 63 1.37 -0.71 -3.85
C THR A 63 1.01 -1.95 -3.05
N PHE A 64 1.99 -2.57 -2.39
CA PHE A 64 1.76 -3.66 -1.45
C PHE A 64 1.35 -3.15 -0.07
N LEU A 65 0.29 -3.74 0.48
CA LEU A 65 -0.20 -3.56 1.84
C LEU A 65 0.15 -4.83 2.64
N MET A 66 1.31 -4.82 3.28
CA MET A 66 1.96 -6.03 3.79
C MET A 66 1.60 -6.28 5.26
N PRO A 67 0.89 -7.35 5.61
CA PRO A 67 0.81 -7.78 7.00
C PRO A 67 2.21 -8.17 7.48
N ASN A 68 2.55 -7.83 8.72
CA ASN A 68 3.82 -8.27 9.30
C ASN A 68 3.85 -9.78 9.55
N ASP A 69 5.04 -10.34 9.75
CA ASP A 69 5.25 -11.79 9.90
C ASP A 69 4.45 -12.39 11.07
N ARG A 70 4.26 -11.64 12.16
CA ARG A 70 3.43 -12.06 13.30
C ARG A 70 1.96 -12.23 12.92
N MET A 71 1.42 -11.34 12.09
CA MET A 71 0.05 -11.46 11.59
C MET A 71 -0.09 -12.65 10.65
N LEU A 72 0.89 -12.86 9.78
CA LEU A 72 0.88 -13.95 8.79
C LEU A 72 1.04 -15.33 9.42
N ALA A 73 1.73 -15.45 10.55
CA ALA A 73 1.89 -16.72 11.28
C ALA A 73 0.56 -17.36 11.72
N ASN A 74 -0.50 -16.55 11.86
CA ASN A 74 -1.83 -17.02 12.27
C ASN A 74 -2.81 -17.19 11.09
N VAL A 75 -2.35 -17.02 9.85
CA VAL A 75 -3.20 -17.13 8.66
C VAL A 75 -3.05 -18.52 8.03
N THR A 76 -4.17 -19.21 7.86
CA THR A 76 -4.22 -20.43 7.04
C THR A 76 -4.41 -20.05 5.57
N LEU A 77 -3.32 -20.04 4.80
CA LEU A 77 -3.37 -19.89 3.34
C LEU A 77 -3.38 -21.27 2.69
N GLN A 78 -4.42 -21.55 1.92
CA GLN A 78 -4.49 -22.74 1.08
C GLN A 78 -3.60 -22.55 -0.16
N GLU A 79 -2.90 -23.61 -0.54
CA GLU A 79 -2.16 -23.67 -1.80
C GLU A 79 -3.08 -23.35 -2.98
N GLY A 80 -2.62 -22.52 -3.91
CA GLY A 80 -3.43 -21.98 -5.01
C GLY A 80 -4.13 -20.64 -4.73
N PHE A 81 -4.24 -20.20 -3.46
CA PHE A 81 -4.84 -18.90 -3.11
C PHE A 81 -3.80 -17.84 -2.73
N VAL A 82 -2.51 -18.13 -2.90
CA VAL A 82 -1.42 -17.18 -2.62
C VAL A 82 -1.51 -15.95 -3.53
N SER A 83 -1.77 -16.14 -4.83
CA SER A 83 -1.96 -15.03 -5.77
C SER A 83 -3.14 -14.15 -5.35
N ASP A 84 -4.30 -14.73 -5.05
CA ASP A 84 -5.46 -13.97 -4.56
C ASP A 84 -5.16 -13.21 -3.27
N PHE A 85 -4.38 -13.81 -2.37
CA PHE A 85 -3.94 -13.15 -1.15
C PHE A 85 -3.10 -11.91 -1.46
N LEU A 86 -2.08 -12.04 -2.33
CA LEU A 86 -1.20 -10.93 -2.73
C LEU A 86 -1.98 -9.84 -3.48
N LEU A 87 -2.82 -10.23 -4.43
CA LEU A 87 -3.64 -9.31 -5.24
C LEU A 87 -4.63 -8.51 -4.36
N ARG A 88 -5.23 -9.15 -3.34
CA ARG A 88 -6.11 -8.46 -2.39
C ARG A 88 -5.36 -7.44 -1.54
N HIS A 89 -4.10 -7.74 -1.23
CA HIS A 89 -3.19 -6.87 -0.47
C HIS A 89 -2.42 -5.91 -1.36
N SER A 90 -2.94 -5.56 -2.53
CA SER A 90 -2.25 -4.70 -3.48
C SER A 90 -3.19 -3.66 -4.09
N ILE A 91 -2.71 -2.42 -4.27
CA ILE A 91 -3.40 -1.34 -4.99
C ILE A 91 -2.77 -1.22 -6.39
N PRO A 92 -3.55 -1.11 -7.49
CA PRO A 92 -3.04 -0.99 -8.87
C PRO A 92 -2.46 0.40 -9.18
N SER A 93 -1.62 0.93 -8.31
CA SER A 93 -0.90 2.19 -8.49
C SER A 93 0.26 2.26 -7.49
N PRO A 94 1.43 2.82 -7.84
CA PRO A 94 2.53 3.03 -6.91
C PRO A 94 2.30 4.30 -6.08
N LEU A 95 1.73 4.14 -4.89
CA LEU A 95 1.33 5.23 -4.00
C LEU A 95 2.30 5.32 -2.83
N LEU A 96 2.99 6.46 -2.69
CA LEU A 96 3.64 6.81 -1.45
C LEU A 96 2.60 7.17 -0.38
N PHE A 97 3.00 7.10 0.88
CA PHE A 97 2.11 7.41 1.99
C PHE A 97 1.62 8.87 1.97
N ASP A 98 2.43 9.80 1.47
CA ASP A 98 2.02 11.20 1.30
C ASP A 98 0.91 11.35 0.26
N THR A 99 0.89 10.51 -0.77
CA THR A 99 -0.22 10.44 -1.75
C THR A 99 -1.45 9.82 -1.12
N LEU A 100 -1.30 8.70 -0.40
CA LEU A 100 -2.42 8.04 0.28
C LEU A 100 -3.13 8.97 1.28
N LYS A 101 -2.37 9.78 2.03
CA LYS A 101 -2.93 10.76 2.98
C LYS A 101 -3.78 11.85 2.33
N GLN A 102 -3.61 12.12 1.04
CA GLN A 102 -4.40 13.12 0.33
C GLN A 102 -5.79 12.61 -0.01
N PHE A 103 -6.02 11.30 0.05
CA PHE A 103 -7.35 10.74 -0.18
C PHE A 103 -8.29 11.15 0.96
N PRO A 104 -9.47 11.70 0.64
CA PRO A 104 -10.50 11.95 1.63
C PRO A 104 -10.88 10.69 2.42
N SER A 105 -11.23 10.87 3.68
CA SER A 105 -11.78 9.77 4.49
C SER A 105 -13.08 9.26 3.86
N GLY A 106 -13.19 7.93 3.74
CA GLY A 106 -14.28 7.26 3.05
C GLY A 106 -14.00 6.95 1.57
N THR A 107 -12.87 7.41 1.00
CA THR A 107 -12.47 7.06 -0.37
C THR A 107 -12.39 5.55 -0.56
N ILE A 108 -12.88 5.07 -1.70
CA ILE A 108 -12.86 3.66 -2.09
C ILE A 108 -11.94 3.53 -3.31
N VAL A 109 -10.92 2.68 -3.21
CA VAL A 109 -9.99 2.37 -4.31
C VAL A 109 -10.03 0.88 -4.62
N PRO A 110 -9.79 0.47 -5.88
CA PRO A 110 -9.70 -0.96 -6.19
C PRO A 110 -8.43 -1.57 -5.58
N SER A 111 -8.50 -2.85 -5.23
CA SER A 111 -7.30 -3.69 -5.13
C SER A 111 -6.96 -4.32 -6.48
N LEU A 112 -5.83 -5.02 -6.58
CA LEU A 112 -5.54 -5.84 -7.75
C LEU A 112 -6.42 -7.09 -7.82
N LEU A 113 -7.03 -7.56 -6.73
CA LEU A 113 -8.01 -8.64 -6.84
C LEU A 113 -9.33 -8.08 -7.37
N SER A 114 -9.82 -8.65 -8.48
CA SER A 114 -11.06 -8.20 -9.12
C SER A 114 -12.23 -8.21 -8.14
N ASN A 115 -13.10 -7.19 -8.21
CA ASN A 115 -14.25 -7.00 -7.32
C ASN A 115 -13.91 -6.82 -5.82
N CYS A 116 -12.64 -6.56 -5.50
CA CYS A 116 -12.21 -6.28 -4.14
C CYS A 116 -11.83 -4.81 -4.02
N MET A 117 -12.63 -4.08 -3.24
CA MET A 117 -12.43 -2.67 -2.99
C MET A 117 -11.83 -2.43 -1.59
N LEU A 118 -11.05 -1.37 -1.50
CA LEU A 118 -10.35 -0.92 -0.31
C LEU A 118 -10.88 0.46 0.08
N ARG A 119 -11.51 0.55 1.24
CA ARG A 119 -12.00 1.77 1.83
C ARG A 119 -10.95 2.37 2.75
N ILE A 120 -10.63 3.63 2.51
CA ILE A 120 -9.59 4.39 3.18
C ILE A 120 -10.23 5.33 4.19
N TYR A 121 -9.68 5.37 5.39
CA TYR A 121 -10.01 6.33 6.44
C TYR A 121 -8.73 7.01 6.92
N ASN A 122 -8.66 8.33 6.73
CA ASN A 122 -7.60 9.16 7.25
C ASN A 122 -8.11 9.91 8.49
N ASN A 123 -7.85 9.36 9.67
CA ASN A 123 -8.27 9.92 10.95
C ASN A 123 -7.18 10.83 11.56
N GLY A 124 -6.28 11.39 10.74
CA GLY A 124 -5.24 12.33 11.17
C GLY A 124 -3.90 11.67 11.54
N ARG A 125 -3.14 12.35 12.40
CA ARG A 125 -1.65 12.32 12.48
C ARG A 125 -0.97 10.94 12.44
N LYS A 126 -1.61 9.86 12.89
CA LYS A 126 -1.08 8.47 12.83
C LYS A 126 -2.19 7.40 12.76
N ASN A 127 -3.36 7.77 12.24
CA ASN A 127 -4.51 6.86 12.19
C ASN A 127 -5.05 6.74 10.77
N PHE A 128 -4.20 6.20 9.89
CA PHE A 128 -4.56 5.86 8.52
C PHE A 128 -4.93 4.39 8.45
N VAL A 129 -6.11 4.10 7.92
CA VAL A 129 -6.74 2.78 7.96
C VAL A 129 -7.26 2.41 6.59
N VAL A 130 -7.03 1.16 6.18
CA VAL A 130 -7.53 0.55 4.94
C VAL A 130 -8.37 -0.67 5.32
N ASN A 131 -9.66 -0.69 4.97
CA ASN A 131 -10.61 -1.76 5.37
C ASN A 131 -10.49 -2.16 6.85
N ASN A 132 -10.51 -1.16 7.74
CA ASN A 132 -10.38 -1.33 9.19
C ASN A 132 -9.01 -1.84 9.68
N VAL A 133 -8.01 -2.01 8.80
CA VAL A 133 -6.63 -2.36 9.15
C VAL A 133 -5.73 -1.13 9.10
N ARG A 134 -4.95 -0.89 10.17
CA ARG A 134 -4.09 0.29 10.27
C ARG A 134 -2.81 0.12 9.45
N VAL A 135 -2.38 1.18 8.77
CA VAL A 135 -1.01 1.28 8.23
C VAL A 135 -0.06 1.67 9.37
N ILE A 136 0.92 0.80 9.66
CA ILE A 136 1.87 0.95 10.78
C ILE A 136 3.30 1.24 10.33
N SER A 137 3.66 0.90 9.10
CA SER A 137 5.00 1.14 8.55
C SER A 137 4.87 1.74 7.15
N PRO A 138 4.74 3.07 7.03
CA PRO A 138 4.62 3.73 5.73
C PRO A 138 5.97 3.74 4.98
N ASN A 139 5.92 3.82 3.65
CA ASN A 139 7.08 3.98 2.76
C ASN A 139 8.23 3.01 3.02
N ILE A 140 7.95 1.69 3.04
CA ILE A 140 9.01 0.69 3.17
C ILE A 140 9.80 0.59 1.85
N CYS A 141 9.11 0.57 0.71
CA CYS A 141 9.74 0.50 -0.61
C CYS A 141 9.81 1.88 -1.24
N VAL A 142 11.01 2.44 -1.38
CA VAL A 142 11.24 3.81 -1.87
C VAL A 142 12.27 3.90 -3.00
N PHE A 143 13.11 2.89 -3.22
CA PHE A 143 14.15 2.95 -4.25
C PHE A 143 13.59 2.79 -5.67
N GLY A 144 12.80 1.74 -5.91
CA GLY A 144 12.17 1.50 -7.22
C GLY A 144 11.15 2.58 -7.59
N SER A 145 10.72 2.65 -8.85
CA SER A 145 9.76 3.67 -9.28
C SER A 145 8.32 3.17 -9.31
N SER A 146 8.13 1.89 -9.65
CA SER A 146 6.84 1.27 -9.96
C SER A 146 6.26 0.43 -8.83
N ILE A 147 7.03 0.18 -7.76
CA ILE A 147 6.56 -0.56 -6.58
C ILE A 147 6.65 0.30 -5.32
N ARG A 148 5.54 0.37 -4.59
CA ARG A 148 5.47 0.94 -3.25
C ARG A 148 5.02 -0.12 -2.27
N CYS A 149 5.40 0.03 -1.01
CA CYS A 149 4.92 -0.90 0.00
C CYS A 149 4.76 -0.24 1.36
N HIS A 150 3.73 -0.67 2.07
CA HIS A 150 3.36 -0.22 3.41
C HIS A 150 3.05 -1.42 4.29
N GLY A 151 3.58 -1.41 5.50
CA GLY A 151 3.24 -2.39 6.52
C GLY A 151 1.89 -2.08 7.16
N ILE A 152 1.05 -3.10 7.32
CA ILE A 152 -0.27 -3.03 7.94
C ILE A 152 -0.38 -3.93 9.17
N ASP A 153 -1.18 -3.50 10.15
CA ASP A 153 -1.40 -4.17 11.44
C ASP A 153 -2.59 -5.12 11.38
N GLY A 154 -2.55 -6.05 10.44
CA GLY A 154 -3.62 -7.03 10.24
C GLY A 154 -3.64 -7.54 8.81
N VAL A 155 -4.61 -8.41 8.56
CA VAL A 155 -4.80 -9.06 7.26
C VAL A 155 -6.14 -8.59 6.70
N LEU A 156 -6.15 -8.17 5.44
CA LEU A 156 -7.38 -7.77 4.77
C LEU A 156 -8.31 -8.98 4.63
N SER A 157 -9.58 -8.76 4.94
CA SER A 157 -10.63 -9.80 4.95
C SER A 157 -10.62 -10.64 3.67
N LYS A 158 -10.80 -11.96 3.79
CA LYS A 158 -10.95 -12.85 2.63
C LYS A 158 -12.17 -12.49 1.78
N THR A 159 -13.22 -11.99 2.42
CA THR A 159 -14.45 -11.56 1.77
C THR A 159 -14.27 -10.16 1.20
N CYS A 160 -14.37 -10.07 -0.12
CA CYS A 160 -14.32 -8.80 -0.82
C CYS A 160 -15.65 -8.07 -0.76
N THR A 161 -15.58 -6.78 -0.46
CA THR A 161 -16.70 -5.86 -0.54
C THR A 161 -16.82 -5.33 -1.96
N SER A 162 -17.91 -5.67 -2.67
CA SER A 162 -18.30 -5.01 -3.92
C SER A 162 -18.62 -3.54 -3.68
N TRP A 163 -18.52 -2.72 -4.73
CA TRP A 163 -18.99 -1.33 -4.73
C TRP A 163 -20.43 -1.20 -4.21
N ASP A 164 -21.30 -2.14 -4.57
CA ASP A 164 -22.73 -2.13 -4.22
C ASP A 164 -22.99 -2.24 -2.71
N ASN A 165 -22.08 -2.89 -1.98
CA ASN A 165 -22.19 -3.08 -0.53
C ASN A 165 -21.72 -1.86 0.26
N TYR A 166 -21.10 -0.88 -0.39
CA TYR A 166 -20.77 0.41 0.20
C TYR A 166 -21.94 1.38 0.06
N SER A 167 -23.11 0.96 0.52
CA SER A 167 -24.25 1.86 0.70
C SER A 167 -23.85 2.89 1.76
N VAL A 168 -23.45 4.07 1.30
CA VAL A 168 -23.25 5.24 2.17
C VAL A 168 -24.59 5.51 2.85
N PRO A 169 -24.68 5.62 4.19
CA PRO A 169 -25.85 6.22 4.81
C PRO A 169 -25.97 7.62 4.23
N ILE A 170 -26.95 7.82 3.35
CA ILE A 170 -27.26 9.13 2.79
C ILE A 170 -27.48 10.05 3.99
N PRO A 171 -26.65 11.09 4.22
CA PRO A 171 -26.97 12.09 5.23
C PRO A 171 -28.35 12.65 4.86
N PRO A 172 -29.30 12.76 5.80
CA PRO A 172 -30.64 13.22 5.49
C PRO A 172 -30.56 14.55 4.74
N SER A 173 -31.19 14.58 3.56
CA SER A 173 -31.32 15.76 2.70
C SER A 173 -31.70 16.99 3.52
N PRO A 174 -31.16 18.19 3.23
CA PRO A 174 -31.65 19.42 3.81
C PRO A 174 -33.16 19.52 3.57
N CYS A 175 -33.92 19.76 4.64
CA CYS A 175 -35.36 19.94 4.56
C CYS A 175 -35.70 21.12 3.63
N PRO A 176 -36.78 21.05 2.84
CA PRO A 176 -37.23 22.18 2.05
C PRO A 176 -37.76 23.26 2.99
N ASN A 177 -37.19 24.45 2.86
CA ASN A 177 -37.57 25.63 3.62
C ASN A 177 -39.01 26.02 3.27
N ASN A 178 -39.96 25.82 4.20
CA ASN A 178 -41.16 26.64 4.18
C ASN A 178 -41.58 26.99 5.62
N ASN A 179 -41.85 28.27 5.79
CA ASN A 179 -42.04 28.95 7.06
C ASN A 179 -43.24 28.39 7.84
N THR A 180 -43.03 27.83 9.03
CA THR A 180 -43.71 28.20 10.30
C THR A 180 -43.20 27.36 11.48
N SER A 181 -43.12 28.03 12.63
CA SER A 181 -42.64 27.61 13.96
C SER A 181 -42.92 26.17 14.42
N THR A 182 -41.90 25.46 14.95
CA THR A 182 -41.76 25.11 16.39
C THR A 182 -40.46 24.35 16.69
N TYR A 183 -39.89 24.64 17.87
CA TYR A 183 -38.69 24.08 18.52
C TYR A 183 -38.24 22.67 18.10
N CYS A 184 -37.01 22.55 17.56
CA CYS A 184 -36.26 21.30 17.57
C CYS A 184 -35.84 20.98 19.02
N LYS A 185 -36.52 20.04 19.67
CA LYS A 185 -35.96 19.41 20.88
C LYS A 185 -34.74 18.59 20.46
N ALA A 186 -33.57 18.99 20.93
CA ALA A 186 -32.41 18.12 20.96
C ALA A 186 -32.76 16.87 21.79
N SER A 187 -32.48 15.69 21.25
CA SER A 187 -32.51 14.45 22.02
C SER A 187 -31.52 14.58 23.20
N PRO A 188 -31.86 14.05 24.39
CA PRO A 188 -30.96 14.09 25.54
C PRO A 188 -29.68 13.30 25.24
N PRO A 189 -28.54 13.67 25.85
CA PRO A 189 -27.31 12.90 25.73
C PRO A 189 -27.54 11.50 26.30
N ILE A 190 -27.21 10.48 25.52
CA ILE A 190 -27.18 9.09 25.97
C ILE A 190 -26.15 8.99 27.10
N SER A 191 -26.61 8.58 28.28
CA SER A 191 -25.80 8.29 29.44
C SER A 191 -24.67 7.33 29.07
N SER A 192 -23.42 7.76 29.25
CA SER A 192 -22.26 6.88 29.12
C SER A 192 -22.36 5.74 30.14
N PRO A 193 -22.11 4.47 29.78
CA PRO A 193 -21.97 3.42 30.78
C PRO A 193 -20.72 3.70 31.62
N SER A 194 -20.93 3.89 32.91
CA SER A 194 -19.89 3.95 33.94
C SER A 194 -19.12 2.64 33.97
N PHE A 195 -17.84 2.68 33.63
CA PHE A 195 -16.91 1.57 33.80
C PHE A 195 -16.67 1.33 35.31
N PRO A 196 -16.87 0.11 35.83
CA PRO A 196 -16.44 -0.25 37.18
C PRO A 196 -14.92 -0.25 37.28
N LEU A 197 -14.42 0.21 38.44
CA LEU A 197 -13.01 0.23 38.82
C LEU A 197 -12.33 -1.15 38.71
N SER A 198 -11.04 -1.09 38.44
CA SER A 198 -10.08 -2.20 38.34
C SER A 198 -10.18 -3.26 39.44
N PRO A 199 -9.97 -4.55 39.14
CA PRO A 199 -9.75 -5.59 40.15
C PRO A 199 -8.37 -5.45 40.83
N PRO A 200 -8.22 -5.95 42.07
CA PRO A 200 -6.96 -5.89 42.82
C PRO A 200 -5.91 -6.85 42.26
N THR A 201 -4.65 -6.43 42.41
CA THR A 201 -3.40 -7.16 42.16
C THR A 201 -3.38 -8.53 42.84
N PRO A 202 -2.99 -9.62 42.14
CA PRO A 202 -2.57 -10.84 42.79
C PRO A 202 -1.08 -10.79 43.14
N THR A 203 -0.84 -11.19 44.38
CA THR A 203 0.41 -11.45 45.10
C THR A 203 1.53 -12.09 44.28
N GLU A 204 2.76 -11.67 44.59
CA GLU A 204 4.02 -12.32 44.25
C GLU A 204 3.95 -13.83 44.46
N ASP A 205 4.18 -14.60 43.40
CA ASP A 205 4.71 -15.95 43.54
C ASP A 205 6.05 -16.05 42.80
N ASN A 206 7.01 -16.49 43.59
CA ASN A 206 8.43 -16.48 43.38
C ASN A 206 8.84 -17.67 42.51
N LEU A 207 9.10 -17.44 41.22
CA LEU A 207 9.73 -18.44 40.35
C LEU A 207 10.81 -17.76 39.51
N ASN A 208 12.06 -18.04 39.88
CA ASN A 208 13.28 -17.60 39.19
C ASN A 208 13.23 -17.89 37.68
N PRO A 209 13.70 -16.96 36.82
CA PRO A 209 13.89 -17.23 35.40
C PRO A 209 15.19 -18.03 35.16
N PRO A 210 15.21 -19.00 34.22
CA PRO A 210 16.46 -19.61 33.78
C PRO A 210 17.33 -18.59 33.04
N THR A 211 18.59 -18.51 33.46
CA THR A 211 19.65 -17.69 32.88
C THR A 211 19.99 -18.23 31.49
N TRP A 212 19.62 -17.50 30.44
CA TRP A 212 20.14 -17.73 29.09
C TRP A 212 21.21 -16.67 28.81
N THR A 213 22.46 -17.11 28.84
CA THR A 213 23.63 -16.32 28.43
C THR A 213 23.54 -16.01 26.94
N SER A 214 23.24 -14.74 26.62
CA SER A 214 23.36 -14.20 25.26
C SER A 214 24.82 -13.82 25.02
N SER A 215 25.44 -14.45 24.02
CA SER A 215 26.76 -14.06 23.52
C SER A 215 26.63 -12.84 22.59
N GLU A 216 27.23 -11.74 23.05
CA GLU A 216 27.41 -10.46 22.39
C GLU A 216 28.34 -10.58 21.16
N PRO A 217 27.95 -10.06 19.98
CA PRO A 217 28.90 -9.81 18.90
C PRO A 217 29.30 -8.32 18.86
N THR A 218 30.61 -8.15 19.00
CA THR A 218 31.47 -6.98 18.83
C THR A 218 30.97 -5.91 17.83
N ILE A 219 30.82 -4.69 18.34
CA ILE A 219 30.65 -3.46 17.57
C ILE A 219 31.97 -3.12 16.87
N ALA A 220 32.01 -3.21 15.55
CA ALA A 220 33.05 -2.57 14.74
C ALA A 220 32.54 -1.19 14.31
N ASN A 221 33.23 -0.15 14.78
CA ASN A 221 33.07 1.23 14.36
C ASN A 221 33.27 1.36 12.84
N VAL A 222 32.27 1.92 12.15
CA VAL A 222 32.46 2.51 10.82
C VAL A 222 31.92 3.94 10.83
N GLU A 223 32.80 4.83 10.40
CA GLU A 223 32.74 6.29 10.36
C GLU A 223 31.60 6.83 9.47
N PRO A 224 31.02 8.01 9.75
CA PRO A 224 29.85 8.50 9.03
C PRO A 224 30.22 9.11 7.69
N HIS A 225 29.77 8.47 6.60
CA HIS A 225 29.90 9.02 5.26
C HIS A 225 28.91 10.17 5.02
N LYS A 226 29.53 11.26 4.57
CA LYS A 226 29.02 12.57 4.19
C LYS A 226 27.83 12.50 3.22
N SER A 227 26.77 13.23 3.56
CA SER A 227 25.58 13.47 2.74
C SER A 227 25.93 14.30 1.51
N GLU A 228 25.88 13.71 0.32
CA GLU A 228 25.85 14.43 -0.95
C GLU A 228 24.41 14.54 -1.47
N SER A 229 23.96 15.79 -1.58
CA SER A 229 22.70 16.22 -2.14
C SER A 229 22.69 16.00 -3.66
N PHE A 230 22.09 14.90 -4.12
CA PHE A 230 21.84 14.71 -5.54
C PHE A 230 20.59 15.46 -5.99
N ARG A 231 20.82 16.49 -6.81
CA ARG A 231 19.80 17.24 -7.53
C ARG A 231 19.06 16.33 -8.50
N TRP A 232 17.76 16.15 -8.28
CA TRP A 232 16.82 15.57 -9.23
C TRP A 232 16.77 16.43 -10.49
N ILE A 233 17.39 15.97 -11.58
CA ILE A 233 17.20 16.52 -12.92
C ILE A 233 16.44 15.48 -13.73
N PHE A 234 15.13 15.72 -13.80
CA PHE A 234 14.17 15.39 -14.86
C PHE A 234 14.29 14.07 -15.63
N ASN A 235 13.30 13.19 -15.43
CA ASN A 235 12.90 12.15 -16.39
C ASN A 235 11.80 12.65 -17.38
N GLU A 236 11.46 13.94 -17.36
CA GLU A 236 10.53 14.57 -18.32
C GLU A 236 11.14 14.73 -19.73
N THR A 237 12.46 14.83 -19.82
CA THR A 237 13.17 15.14 -21.07
C THR A 237 12.99 14.04 -22.12
N SER A 238 12.93 12.77 -21.73
CA SER A 238 12.82 11.67 -22.69
C SER A 238 11.47 11.66 -23.43
N MET A 239 10.37 11.92 -22.72
CA MET A 239 9.03 12.01 -23.34
C MET A 239 8.89 13.28 -24.18
N ILE A 240 9.45 14.41 -23.74
CA ILE A 240 9.47 15.65 -24.53
C ILE A 240 10.30 15.47 -25.80
N PHE A 241 11.43 14.77 -25.75
CA PHE A 241 12.24 14.49 -26.94
C PHE A 241 11.48 13.67 -27.97
N VAL A 242 10.74 12.64 -27.55
CA VAL A 242 9.95 11.81 -28.47
C VAL A 242 8.79 12.60 -29.07
N VAL A 243 8.06 13.39 -28.27
CA VAL A 243 6.97 14.24 -28.77
C VAL A 243 7.48 15.35 -29.70
N CYS A 244 8.60 15.98 -29.37
CA CYS A 244 9.24 16.98 -30.22
C CYS A 244 9.75 16.37 -31.52
N LEU A 245 10.35 15.17 -31.50
CA LEU A 245 10.81 14.49 -32.71
C LEU A 245 9.62 14.19 -33.63
N MET A 246 8.51 13.70 -33.08
CA MET A 246 7.29 13.38 -33.85
C MET A 246 6.63 14.63 -34.46
N LEU A 247 6.69 15.78 -33.78
CA LEU A 247 6.14 17.05 -34.29
C LEU A 247 7.05 17.71 -35.34
N SER A 248 8.35 17.45 -35.33
CA SER A 248 9.29 17.99 -36.33
C SER A 248 9.26 17.29 -37.69
N PHE A 249 8.42 16.26 -37.88
CA PHE A 249 8.23 15.54 -39.14
C PHE A 249 6.82 15.72 -39.76
N VAL A 250 6.01 16.65 -39.25
CA VAL A 250 4.72 17.08 -39.85
C VAL A 250 4.92 18.28 -40.76
#